data_AF-A0AAX3WF17-F1
#
_entry.id   AF-A0AAX3WF17-F1
#
_cell.length_a   1.000
_cell.length_b   1.000
_cell.length_c   1.000
_cell.angle_alpha   90.00
_cell.angle_beta   90.00
_cell.angle_gamma   90.00
#
_symmetry.space_group_name_H-M   'P 1'
#
loop_
_entity.id
_entity.type
_entity.pdbx_description
1 polymer ?
#
loop_
_entity_poly.entity_id
_entity_poly.type
_entity_poly.pdbx_seq_one_letter_code
_entity_poly.pdbx_strand_id
1 'polypeptide(L)'
;MHPKIQNLLKAQTDLHAWLECQFARAGSYQIDRGTQFDLTFDDYVDLWRLSRLKKVVQLMNAGRLRSRMRHPDRGWVLSWSNKAARKTGVMNKHTACIIQRLTSKLRFYLQKGERHTDAARAKIGAAKRGKPLTAAHKEAIRAARTGLAQSEEHKRKRIEAIRATKQRRREERLALIAQAAKTA
;
A
#
# COMPACT_ATOMS: atom_id res chain seq x y z
N MET A 1 -26.60 -15.95 4.47
CA MET A 1 -25.89 -16.20 5.73
C MET A 1 -25.82 -17.69 6.06
N HIS A 2 -24.67 -18.22 6.51
CA HIS A 2 -24.53 -19.64 6.88
C HIS A 2 -25.32 -20.00 8.17
N PRO A 3 -26.05 -21.14 8.26
CA PRO A 3 -26.91 -21.46 9.41
C PRO A 3 -26.22 -21.44 10.78
N LYS A 4 -24.99 -21.99 10.86
CA LYS A 4 -24.18 -21.95 12.09
C LYS A 4 -23.84 -20.52 12.56
N ILE A 5 -23.70 -19.57 11.64
CA ILE A 5 -23.44 -18.17 11.98
C ILE A 5 -24.73 -17.53 12.50
N GLN A 6 -25.86 -17.79 11.85
CA GLN A 6 -27.15 -17.31 12.31
C GLN A 6 -27.48 -17.78 13.74
N ASN A 7 -27.24 -19.06 14.04
CA ASN A 7 -27.43 -19.59 15.39
C ASN A 7 -26.49 -18.94 16.41
N LEU A 8 -25.24 -18.66 16.02
CA LEU A 8 -24.29 -17.95 16.88
C LEU A 8 -24.76 -16.52 17.17
N LEU A 9 -25.25 -15.78 16.16
CA LEU A 9 -25.74 -14.42 16.34
C LEU A 9 -26.99 -14.38 17.23
N LYS A 10 -27.92 -15.32 17.04
CA LYS A 10 -29.09 -15.47 17.93
C LYS A 10 -28.68 -15.74 19.37
N ALA A 11 -27.65 -16.54 19.60
CA ALA A 11 -27.15 -16.88 20.93
C ALA A 11 -26.26 -15.79 21.56
N GLN A 12 -25.76 -14.83 20.78
CA GLN A 12 -24.79 -13.81 21.22
C GLN A 12 -25.24 -12.42 20.74
N THR A 13 -26.19 -11.82 21.45
CA THR A 13 -26.78 -10.51 21.14
C THR A 13 -25.73 -9.41 21.06
N ASP A 14 -24.74 -9.41 21.96
CA ASP A 14 -23.66 -8.43 21.94
C ASP A 14 -22.79 -8.52 20.68
N LEU A 15 -22.53 -9.74 20.19
CA LEU A 15 -21.80 -9.95 18.93
C LEU A 15 -22.59 -9.35 17.77
N HIS A 16 -23.91 -9.58 17.76
CA HIS A 16 -24.80 -9.07 16.71
C HIS A 16 -24.78 -7.54 16.65
N ALA A 17 -25.05 -6.87 17.78
CA ALA A 17 -25.02 -5.41 17.89
C ALA A 17 -23.64 -4.84 17.54
N TRP A 18 -22.56 -5.51 17.96
CA TRP A 18 -21.21 -5.10 17.59
C TRP A 18 -20.97 -5.18 16.07
N LEU A 19 -21.41 -6.25 15.41
CA LEU A 19 -21.29 -6.42 13.96
C LEU A 19 -22.11 -5.38 13.19
N GLU A 20 -23.33 -5.05 13.63
CA GLU A 20 -24.15 -4.00 13.03
C GLU A 20 -23.42 -2.65 13.08
N CYS A 21 -22.86 -2.30 14.25
CA CYS A 21 -22.04 -1.10 14.40
C CYS A 21 -20.81 -1.12 13.46
N GLN A 22 -20.11 -2.26 13.34
CA GLN A 22 -18.98 -2.36 12.42
C GLN A 22 -19.41 -2.24 10.95
N PHE A 23 -20.55 -2.82 10.58
CA PHE A 23 -21.09 -2.75 9.23
C PHE A 23 -21.44 -1.31 8.85
N ALA A 24 -22.20 -0.60 9.68
CA ALA A 24 -22.54 0.80 9.44
C ALA A 24 -21.29 1.68 9.28
N ARG A 25 -20.31 1.52 10.18
CA ARG A 25 -19.04 2.26 10.11
C ARG A 25 -18.23 1.94 8.86
N ALA A 26 -18.20 0.68 8.46
CA ALA A 26 -17.51 0.26 7.25
C ALA A 26 -18.21 0.82 6.00
N GLY A 27 -19.54 0.78 5.96
CA GLY A 27 -20.35 1.35 4.88
C GLY A 27 -20.06 2.83 4.66
N SER A 28 -20.24 3.66 5.70
CA SER A 28 -19.94 5.10 5.63
C SER A 28 -18.52 5.36 5.14
N TYR A 29 -17.52 4.66 5.70
CA TYR A 29 -16.12 4.85 5.30
C TYR A 29 -15.85 4.54 3.81
N GLN A 30 -16.52 3.55 3.23
CA GLN A 30 -16.34 3.21 1.81
C GLN A 30 -17.07 4.21 0.91
N ILE A 31 -18.29 4.59 1.28
CA ILE A 31 -19.11 5.57 0.55
C ILE A 31 -18.41 6.93 0.51
N ASP A 32 -17.87 7.41 1.64
CA ASP A 32 -17.11 8.67 1.73
C ASP A 32 -15.88 8.70 0.82
N ARG A 33 -15.39 7.52 0.41
CA ARG A 33 -14.24 7.36 -0.50
C ARG A 33 -14.65 7.10 -1.95
N GLY A 34 -15.93 7.28 -2.27
CA GLY A 34 -16.48 7.08 -3.62
C GLY A 34 -16.54 5.62 -4.05
N THR A 35 -16.57 4.68 -3.10
CA THR A 35 -16.79 3.26 -3.41
C THR A 35 -18.27 2.95 -3.45
N GLN A 36 -18.73 2.25 -4.48
CA GLN A 36 -20.10 1.71 -4.52
C GLN A 36 -20.20 0.56 -3.51
N PHE A 37 -21.08 0.68 -2.51
CA PHE A 37 -21.19 -0.24 -1.39
C PHE A 37 -22.44 -1.12 -1.52
N ASP A 38 -22.28 -2.25 -2.18
CA ASP A 38 -23.34 -3.24 -2.48
C ASP A 38 -23.18 -4.47 -1.57
N LEU A 39 -22.91 -4.24 -0.29
CA LEU A 39 -22.90 -5.28 0.73
C LEU A 39 -24.15 -5.16 1.59
N THR A 40 -24.90 -6.24 1.69
CA THR A 40 -25.90 -6.39 2.74
C THR A 40 -25.23 -6.73 4.07
N PHE A 41 -25.96 -6.56 5.18
CA PHE A 41 -25.45 -6.97 6.49
C PHE A 41 -25.14 -8.48 6.53
N ASP A 42 -26.00 -9.30 5.96
CA ASP A 42 -25.81 -10.75 5.88
C ASP A 42 -24.55 -11.13 5.09
N ASP A 43 -24.28 -10.45 3.98
CA ASP A 43 -23.05 -10.66 3.22
C ASP A 43 -21.83 -10.26 4.04
N TYR A 44 -21.89 -9.11 4.71
CA TYR A 44 -20.83 -8.64 5.58
C TYR A 44 -20.50 -9.66 6.68
N VAL A 45 -21.52 -10.21 7.33
CA VAL A 45 -21.37 -11.25 8.37
C VAL A 45 -20.73 -12.51 7.79
N ASP A 46 -21.16 -12.96 6.60
CA ASP A 46 -20.58 -14.13 5.94
C ASP A 46 -19.06 -13.95 5.66
N LEU A 47 -18.60 -12.73 5.35
CA LEU A 47 -17.18 -12.43 5.12
C LEU A 47 -16.28 -12.69 6.35
N TRP A 48 -16.84 -12.64 7.56
CA TRP A 48 -16.07 -12.88 8.78
C TRP A 48 -15.63 -14.33 8.91
N ARG A 49 -16.40 -15.29 8.37
CA ARG A 49 -16.26 -16.73 8.61
C ARG A 49 -16.49 -17.12 10.09
N LEU A 50 -17.04 -18.32 10.31
CA LEU A 50 -17.41 -18.80 11.64
C LEU A 50 -16.25 -18.82 12.65
N SER A 51 -15.06 -19.26 12.23
CA SER A 51 -13.89 -19.35 13.13
C SER A 51 -13.46 -18.00 13.68
N ARG A 52 -13.57 -16.93 12.87
CA ARG A 52 -13.23 -15.58 13.31
C ARG A 52 -14.30 -15.03 14.23
N LEU A 53 -15.57 -15.25 13.95
CA LEU A 53 -16.67 -14.84 14.83
C LEU A 53 -16.55 -15.48 16.21
N LYS A 54 -16.24 -16.78 16.29
CA LYS A 54 -15.92 -17.44 17.56
C LYS A 54 -14.75 -16.78 18.30
N LYS A 55 -13.72 -16.34 17.57
CA LYS A 55 -12.59 -15.60 18.15
C LYS A 55 -12.99 -14.21 18.66
N VAL A 56 -13.90 -13.53 17.96
CA VAL A 56 -14.46 -12.25 18.40
C VAL A 56 -15.20 -12.44 19.71
N VAL A 57 -16.10 -13.43 19.81
CA VAL A 57 -16.81 -13.77 21.06
C VAL A 57 -15.84 -14.05 22.20
N GLN A 58 -14.81 -14.88 21.97
CA GLN A 58 -13.78 -15.15 22.98
C GLN A 58 -13.10 -13.86 23.48
N LEU A 59 -12.81 -12.92 22.58
CA LEU A 59 -12.17 -11.65 22.92
C LEU A 59 -13.12 -10.67 23.59
N MET A 60 -14.41 -10.73 23.28
CA MET A 60 -15.46 -9.95 23.96
C MET A 60 -15.57 -10.38 25.40
N ASN A 61 -15.72 -11.68 25.64
CA ASN A 61 -15.84 -12.25 26.99
C ASN A 61 -14.60 -11.98 27.83
N ALA A 62 -13.42 -11.92 27.20
CA ALA A 62 -12.17 -11.56 27.88
C ALA A 62 -11.94 -10.06 28.04
N GLY A 63 -12.85 -9.17 27.57
CA GLY A 63 -12.66 -7.71 27.61
C GLY A 63 -11.54 -7.18 26.70
N ARG A 64 -11.00 -8.01 25.79
CA ARG A 64 -9.81 -7.70 24.97
C ARG A 64 -10.14 -7.29 23.54
N LEU A 65 -11.41 -7.36 23.13
CA LEU A 65 -11.80 -7.05 21.75
C LEU A 65 -11.40 -5.63 21.33
N ARG A 66 -11.64 -4.63 22.19
CA ARG A 66 -11.31 -3.22 21.88
C ARG A 66 -9.82 -3.03 21.61
N SER A 67 -8.97 -3.57 22.48
CA SER A 67 -7.51 -3.54 22.29
C SER A 67 -7.11 -4.27 21.00
N ARG A 68 -7.70 -5.45 20.75
CA ARG A 68 -7.46 -6.24 19.55
C ARG A 68 -7.81 -5.48 18.26
N MET A 69 -8.91 -4.74 18.23
CA MET A 69 -9.38 -3.97 17.06
C MET A 69 -8.57 -2.68 16.81
N ARG A 70 -8.07 -2.05 17.88
CA ARG A 70 -7.23 -0.85 17.82
C ARG A 70 -5.77 -1.14 17.44
N HIS A 71 -5.35 -2.40 17.52
CA HIS A 71 -3.99 -2.78 17.16
C HIS A 71 -3.68 -2.39 15.70
N PRO A 72 -2.55 -1.71 15.42
CA PRO A 72 -2.22 -1.17 14.10
C PRO A 72 -2.16 -2.25 13.01
N ASP A 73 -1.53 -3.38 13.30
CA ASP A 73 -1.38 -4.47 12.32
C ASP A 73 -2.46 -5.53 12.38
N ARG A 74 -2.81 -5.94 13.60
CA ARG A 74 -3.59 -7.14 13.81
C ARG A 74 -5.09 -6.88 13.65
N GLY A 75 -5.58 -5.66 13.89
CA GLY A 75 -7.02 -5.34 13.89
C GLY A 75 -7.70 -5.78 12.61
N TRP A 76 -8.94 -6.27 12.69
CA TRP A 76 -9.70 -6.68 11.50
C TRP A 76 -10.35 -5.48 10.82
N VAL A 77 -10.35 -5.49 9.49
CA VAL A 77 -10.92 -4.44 8.65
C VAL A 77 -11.62 -5.04 7.44
N LEU A 78 -12.64 -4.33 6.94
CA LEU A 78 -13.22 -4.57 5.63
C LEU A 78 -12.29 -4.02 4.55
N SER A 79 -11.91 -4.86 3.60
CA SER A 79 -10.94 -4.54 2.54
C SER A 79 -11.28 -5.31 1.27
N TRP A 80 -10.70 -4.92 0.15
CA TRP A 80 -10.84 -5.65 -1.11
C TRP A 80 -10.12 -7.00 -1.10
N SER A 81 -10.71 -7.98 -1.79
CA SER A 81 -10.19 -9.34 -1.93
C SER A 81 -8.87 -9.37 -2.71
N ASN A 82 -8.73 -8.53 -3.73
CA ASN A 82 -7.51 -8.36 -4.51
C ASN A 82 -7.49 -6.99 -5.24
N LYS A 83 -6.42 -6.71 -6.00
CA LYS A 83 -6.27 -5.45 -6.75
C LYS A 83 -7.30 -5.31 -7.88
N ALA A 84 -7.67 -6.41 -8.54
CA ALA A 84 -8.65 -6.40 -9.62
C ALA A 84 -10.05 -6.03 -9.09
N ALA A 85 -10.47 -6.65 -7.98
CA ALA A 85 -11.69 -6.31 -7.26
C ALA A 85 -11.71 -4.83 -6.84
N ARG A 86 -10.58 -4.29 -6.36
CA ARG A 86 -10.50 -2.85 -6.04
C ARG A 86 -10.67 -1.96 -7.27
N LYS A 87 -10.23 -2.41 -8.45
CA LYS A 87 -10.34 -1.65 -9.70
C LYS A 87 -11.78 -1.56 -10.21
N THR A 88 -12.65 -2.52 -9.87
CA THR A 88 -14.07 -2.47 -10.29
C THR A 88 -14.83 -1.35 -9.60
N GLY A 89 -14.40 -0.92 -8.40
CA GLY A 89 -15.05 0.15 -7.63
C GLY A 89 -16.33 -0.28 -6.90
N VAL A 90 -16.79 -1.53 -7.08
CA VAL A 90 -18.02 -2.08 -6.48
C VAL A 90 -17.69 -3.08 -5.39
N MET A 91 -17.95 -2.71 -4.13
CA MET A 91 -17.72 -3.54 -2.96
C MET A 91 -18.95 -4.39 -2.64
N ASN A 92 -18.88 -5.69 -2.94
CA ASN A 92 -19.93 -6.68 -2.73
C ASN A 92 -19.36 -7.97 -2.11
N LYS A 93 -20.19 -9.00 -1.93
CA LYS A 93 -19.79 -10.28 -1.32
C LYS A 93 -18.55 -10.94 -1.95
N HIS A 94 -18.36 -10.76 -3.26
CA HIS A 94 -17.28 -11.40 -4.02
C HIS A 94 -16.00 -10.57 -4.08
N THR A 95 -16.14 -9.24 -4.07
CA THR A 95 -15.00 -8.31 -4.16
C THR A 95 -14.46 -7.88 -2.79
N ALA A 96 -15.24 -8.06 -1.73
CA ALA A 96 -14.87 -7.70 -0.37
C ALA A 96 -14.32 -8.88 0.44
N CYS A 97 -13.62 -8.57 1.53
CA CYS A 97 -13.18 -9.54 2.52
C CYS A 97 -12.88 -8.88 3.87
N ILE A 98 -12.96 -9.67 4.94
CA ILE A 98 -12.47 -9.29 6.27
C ILE A 98 -11.08 -9.87 6.48
N ILE A 99 -10.09 -8.99 6.65
CA ILE A 99 -8.68 -9.33 6.86
C ILE A 99 -8.05 -8.44 7.92
N GLN A 100 -6.82 -8.75 8.33
CA GLN A 100 -6.07 -7.91 9.25
C GLN A 100 -5.54 -6.65 8.53
N ARG A 101 -5.37 -5.55 9.27
CA ARG A 101 -4.86 -4.27 8.76
C ARG A 101 -3.52 -4.42 8.04
N LEU A 102 -2.58 -5.19 8.61
CA LEU A 102 -1.28 -5.44 7.97
C LEU A 102 -1.44 -6.18 6.64
N THR A 103 -2.27 -7.23 6.61
CA THR A 103 -2.56 -7.97 5.36
C THR A 103 -3.20 -7.06 4.31
N SER A 104 -4.14 -6.20 4.71
CA SER A 104 -4.76 -5.22 3.81
C SER A 104 -3.72 -4.26 3.24
N LYS A 105 -2.84 -3.72 4.11
CA LYS A 105 -1.75 -2.82 3.71
C LYS A 105 -0.84 -3.47 2.66
N LEU A 106 -0.33 -4.67 2.95
CA LEU A 106 0.61 -5.38 2.09
C LEU A 106 -0.02 -5.86 0.77
N ARG A 107 -1.31 -6.18 0.78
CA ARG A 107 -2.03 -6.66 -0.43
C ARG A 107 -2.00 -5.67 -1.58
N PHE A 108 -1.96 -4.37 -1.30
CA PHE A 108 -1.92 -3.32 -2.32
C PHE A 108 -0.52 -2.79 -2.58
N TYR A 109 0.51 -3.41 -2.00
CA TYR A 109 1.89 -3.07 -2.37
C TYR A 109 2.19 -3.54 -3.78
N LEU A 110 3.18 -2.88 -4.38
CA LEU A 110 3.73 -3.25 -5.67
C LEU A 110 4.20 -4.72 -5.61
N GLN A 111 3.69 -5.55 -6.52
CA GLN A 111 4.09 -6.96 -6.58
C GLN A 111 5.30 -7.14 -7.49
N LYS A 112 5.94 -8.30 -7.44
CA LYS A 112 7.07 -8.63 -8.32
C LYS A 112 6.64 -8.47 -9.79
N GLY A 113 7.41 -7.70 -10.55
CA GLY A 113 7.14 -7.42 -11.97
C GLY A 113 6.26 -6.20 -12.24
N GLU A 114 5.52 -5.71 -11.25
CA GLU A 114 4.81 -4.43 -11.37
C GLU A 114 5.79 -3.26 -11.33
N ARG A 115 5.43 -2.16 -12.00
CA ARG A 115 6.19 -0.91 -11.97
C ARG A 115 5.36 0.20 -11.36
N HIS A 116 6.03 1.13 -10.69
CA HIS A 116 5.41 2.39 -10.31
C HIS A 116 4.91 3.13 -11.55
N THR A 117 3.77 3.80 -11.43
CA THR A 117 3.31 4.75 -12.45
C THR A 117 4.32 5.89 -12.59
N ASP A 118 4.36 6.55 -13.74
CA ASP A 118 5.29 7.65 -13.96
C ASP A 118 5.06 8.82 -13.00
N ALA A 119 3.80 9.09 -12.66
CA ALA A 119 3.46 10.05 -11.61
C ALA A 119 4.05 9.66 -10.24
N ALA A 120 3.96 8.38 -9.85
CA ALA A 120 4.55 7.90 -8.61
C ALA A 120 6.09 7.98 -8.65
N ARG A 121 6.72 7.60 -9.77
CA ARG A 121 8.17 7.74 -9.97
C ARG A 121 8.61 9.19 -9.86
N ALA A 122 7.90 10.12 -10.50
CA ALA A 122 8.19 11.54 -10.44
C ALA A 122 8.09 12.08 -9.01
N LYS A 123 7.03 11.71 -8.28
CA LYS A 123 6.84 12.10 -6.87
C LYS A 123 7.94 11.57 -5.96
N ILE A 124 8.31 10.29 -6.11
CA ILE A 124 9.42 9.67 -5.38
C ILE A 124 10.74 10.40 -5.71
N GLY A 125 10.98 10.65 -6.99
CA GLY A 125 12.16 11.37 -7.47
C GLY A 125 12.26 12.77 -6.86
N ALA A 126 11.18 13.55 -6.89
CA ALA A 126 11.12 14.87 -6.29
C ALA A 126 11.38 14.83 -4.78
N ALA A 127 10.79 13.86 -4.06
CA ALA A 127 10.97 13.72 -2.62
C ALA A 127 12.42 13.37 -2.19
N LYS A 128 13.21 12.78 -3.10
CA LYS A 128 14.60 12.35 -2.84
C LYS A 128 15.65 13.28 -3.47
N ARG A 129 15.28 14.08 -4.47
CA ARG A 129 16.19 14.99 -5.16
C ARG A 129 16.81 15.99 -4.18
N GLY A 130 18.13 16.19 -4.29
CA GLY A 130 18.88 17.13 -3.45
C GLY A 130 19.13 16.69 -2.01
N LYS A 131 18.54 15.58 -1.53
CA LYS A 131 18.78 15.09 -0.17
C LYS A 131 20.08 14.29 -0.10
N PRO A 132 21.06 14.70 0.72
CA PRO A 132 22.31 13.96 0.85
C PRO A 132 22.06 12.59 1.49
N LEU A 133 22.83 11.59 1.07
CA LEU A 133 22.87 10.29 1.75
C LEU A 133 23.52 10.45 3.13
N THR A 134 22.98 9.75 4.12
CA THR A 134 23.58 9.69 5.47
C THR A 134 24.94 9.00 5.41
N ALA A 135 25.83 9.29 6.37
CA ALA A 135 27.15 8.67 6.44
C ALA A 135 27.06 7.13 6.48
N ALA A 136 26.17 6.58 7.31
CA ALA A 136 25.92 5.14 7.38
C ALA A 136 25.49 4.53 6.04
N HIS A 137 24.70 5.25 5.24
CA HIS A 137 24.29 4.79 3.92
C HIS A 137 25.47 4.80 2.93
N LYS A 138 26.30 5.84 2.96
CA LYS A 138 27.53 5.91 2.13
C LYS A 138 28.49 4.76 2.46
N GLU A 139 28.70 4.49 3.75
CA GLU A 139 29.49 3.37 4.26
C GLU A 139 28.93 2.03 3.78
N ALA A 140 27.62 1.80 3.91
CA ALA A 140 26.99 0.56 3.43
C ALA A 140 27.16 0.36 1.91
N ILE A 141 27.02 1.43 1.11
CA ILE A 141 27.28 1.37 -0.34
C ILE A 141 28.75 1.05 -0.61
N ARG A 142 29.68 1.66 0.13
CA ARG A 142 31.12 1.41 -0.01
C ARG A 142 31.44 -0.05 0.31
N ALA A 143 30.98 -0.56 1.44
CA ALA A 143 31.18 -1.95 1.86
C ALA A 143 30.64 -2.93 0.81
N ALA A 144 29.42 -2.69 0.31
CA ALA A 144 28.79 -3.54 -0.70
C ALA A 144 29.50 -3.51 -2.07
N ARG A 145 30.27 -2.47 -2.38
CA ARG A 145 30.93 -2.30 -3.69
C ARG A 145 32.42 -2.59 -3.69
N THR A 146 33.06 -2.63 -2.52
CA THR A 146 34.49 -2.87 -2.40
C THR A 146 34.79 -4.33 -2.79
N GLY A 147 35.76 -4.53 -3.68
CA GLY A 147 36.16 -5.87 -4.15
C GLY A 147 35.32 -6.47 -5.28
N LEU A 148 34.21 -5.83 -5.70
CA LEU A 148 33.39 -6.32 -6.82
C LEU A 148 33.89 -5.78 -8.17
N ALA A 149 34.28 -6.68 -9.07
CA ALA A 149 34.61 -6.33 -10.44
C ALA A 149 33.35 -5.87 -11.20
N GLN A 150 33.43 -4.72 -11.87
CA GLN A 150 32.35 -4.26 -12.74
C GLN A 150 32.38 -5.00 -14.08
N SER A 151 31.23 -5.45 -14.58
CA SER A 151 31.12 -6.01 -15.92
C SER A 151 31.49 -4.98 -17.00
N GLU A 152 31.99 -5.46 -18.14
CA GLU A 152 32.37 -4.59 -19.26
C GLU A 152 31.19 -3.76 -19.78
N GLU A 153 29.98 -4.33 -19.80
CA GLU A 153 28.76 -3.61 -20.15
C GLU A 153 28.51 -2.41 -19.21
N HIS A 154 28.69 -2.59 -17.90
CA HIS A 154 28.56 -1.50 -16.93
C HIS A 154 29.63 -0.43 -17.12
N LYS A 155 30.87 -0.82 -17.44
CA LYS A 155 31.94 0.14 -17.72
C LYS A 155 31.61 0.99 -18.94
N ARG A 156 31.13 0.37 -20.03
CA ARG A 156 30.72 1.07 -21.26
C ARG A 156 29.60 2.08 -20.99
N LYS A 157 28.51 1.64 -20.33
CA LYS A 157 27.39 2.52 -19.96
C LYS A 157 27.84 3.70 -19.10
N ARG A 158 28.76 3.48 -18.16
CA ARG A 158 29.33 4.55 -17.33
C ARG A 158 30.10 5.57 -18.15
N ILE A 159 30.96 5.11 -19.06
CA ILE A 159 31.77 5.97 -19.92
C ILE A 159 30.86 6.82 -20.82
N GLU A 160 29.86 6.20 -21.43
CA GLU A 160 28.87 6.87 -22.29
C GLU A 160 28.11 7.96 -21.52
N ALA A 161 27.60 7.65 -20.32
CA ALA A 161 26.91 8.61 -19.47
C ALA A 161 27.80 9.80 -19.07
N ILE A 162 29.08 9.56 -18.79
CA ILE A 162 30.06 10.62 -18.49
C ILE A 162 30.28 11.50 -19.72
N ARG A 163 30.45 10.91 -20.91
CA ARG A 163 30.62 11.65 -22.17
C ARG A 163 29.40 12.53 -22.45
N ALA A 164 28.19 11.97 -22.38
CA ALA A 164 26.95 12.72 -22.57
C ALA A 164 26.81 13.89 -21.58
N THR A 165 27.18 13.67 -20.31
CA THR A 165 27.14 14.74 -19.29
C THR A 165 28.13 15.86 -19.61
N LYS A 166 29.36 15.51 -20.02
CA LYS A 166 30.38 16.51 -20.41
C LYS A 166 29.96 17.30 -21.63
N GLN A 167 29.37 16.62 -22.63
CA GLN A 167 28.88 17.25 -23.85
C GLN A 167 27.77 18.25 -23.54
N ARG A 168 26.74 17.84 -22.79
CA ARG A 168 25.64 18.74 -22.39
C ARG A 168 26.16 19.99 -21.66
N ARG A 169 27.09 19.83 -20.71
CA ARG A 169 27.70 20.97 -20.00
C ARG A 169 28.48 21.90 -20.93
N ARG A 170 29.13 21.36 -21.96
CA ARG A 170 29.85 22.16 -22.96
C ARG A 170 28.87 22.96 -23.81
N GLU A 171 27.78 22.34 -24.26
CA GLU A 171 26.72 22.99 -25.04
C GLU A 171 26.02 24.07 -24.21
N GLU A 172 25.66 23.80 -22.95
CA GLU A 172 25.11 24.79 -22.01
C GLU A 172 26.05 26.00 -21.85
N ARG A 173 27.35 25.75 -21.68
CA ARG A 173 28.35 26.82 -21.56
C ARG A 173 28.49 27.63 -22.85
N LEU A 174 28.52 26.98 -24.01
CA LEU A 174 28.61 27.65 -25.31
C LEU A 174 27.36 28.50 -25.59
N ALA A 175 26.17 28.00 -25.26
CA ALA A 175 24.92 28.74 -25.37
C ALA A 175 24.92 29.99 -24.48
N LEU A 176 25.43 29.88 -23.25
CA LEU A 176 25.53 31.00 -22.31
C LEU A 176 26.51 32.07 -22.79
N ILE A 177 27.64 31.67 -23.39
CA ILE A 177 28.62 32.59 -24.01
C ILE A 177 28.00 33.29 -25.23
N ALA A 178 27.32 32.55 -26.10
CA ALA A 178 26.66 33.11 -27.29
C ALA A 178 25.52 34.07 -26.93
N GLN A 179 24.80 33.81 -25.83
CA GLN A 179 23.76 34.69 -25.32
C GLN A 179 24.36 35.98 -24.75
N ALA A 180 25.43 35.89 -23.95
CA ALA A 180 26.14 37.05 -23.42
C ALA A 180 26.70 37.97 -24.51
N ALA A 181 27.23 37.38 -25.60
CA ALA A 181 27.75 38.13 -26.75
C ALA A 181 26.67 38.83 -27.60
N LYS A 182 25.39 38.48 -27.46
CA LYS A 182 24.27 39.15 -28.14
C LYS A 182 23.64 40.29 -27.33
N THR A 183 23.91 40.34 -26.04
CA THR A 183 23.40 41.35 -25.10
C THR A 183 24.43 42.44 -24.76
N ALA A 184 25.65 42.33 -25.29
CA ALA A 184 26.72 43.32 -25.22
C ALA A 184 26.78 44.10 -26.54
#